data_AF-A0A4R6BGJ1-F1
#
_entry.id   AF-A0A4R6BGJ1-F1
#
_cell.length_a   1.000
_cell.length_b   1.000
_cell.length_c   1.000
_cell.angle_alpha   90.00
_cell.angle_beta   90.00
_cell.angle_gamma   90.00
#
_symmetry.space_group_name_H-M   'P 1'
#
loop_
_entity.id
_entity.type
_entity.pdbx_description
1 polymer ?
#
loop_
_entity_poly.entity_id
_entity_poly.type
_entity_poly.pdbx_seq_one_letter_code
_entity_poly.pdbx_strand_id
1 'polypeptide(L)' 'MAKPPLPVKRWSMLDTINTCLLIAVCLFVIDFQKNATLSWVTITAFGIWVVTVIARNIYLSNLRNK' A
#
# COMPACT_ATOMS: atom_id res chain seq x y z
N MET A 1 26.72 21.61 13.67
CA MET A 1 25.27 21.92 13.63
C MET A 1 24.50 20.61 13.72
N ALA A 2 23.68 20.42 14.75
CA ALA A 2 22.83 19.24 14.87
C ALA A 2 21.71 19.31 13.82
N LYS A 3 21.49 18.21 13.09
CA LYS A 3 20.44 18.13 12.06
C LYS A 3 19.07 18.19 12.76
N PRO A 4 18.15 19.08 12.34
CA PRO A 4 16.82 19.15 12.96
C PRO A 4 16.10 17.80 12.82
N PRO A 5 15.35 17.34 13.83
CA PRO A 5 14.62 16.09 13.75
C PRO A 5 13.63 16.17 12.58
N LEU A 6 13.67 15.16 11.70
CA LEU A 6 12.74 15.07 10.59
C LEU A 6 11.32 15.03 11.15
N PRO A 7 10.38 15.85 10.66
CA PRO A 7 9.00 15.80 11.13
C PRO A 7 8.47 14.39 10.94
N VAL A 8 7.93 13.81 12.02
CA VAL A 8 7.35 12.46 12.01
C VAL A 8 6.28 12.42 10.91
N LYS A 9 6.33 11.44 10.00
CA LYS A 9 5.31 11.28 8.95
C LYS A 9 3.95 11.20 9.63
N ARG A 10 3.09 12.21 9.42
CA ARG A 10 1.75 12.24 9.98
C ARG A 10 0.90 11.18 9.29
N TRP A 11 0.26 10.30 10.06
CA TRP A 11 -0.65 9.29 9.56
C TRP A 11 -1.74 9.96 8.71
N SER A 12 -1.82 9.60 7.44
CA SER A 12 -2.78 10.17 6.50
C SER A 12 -3.97 9.24 6.33
N MET A 13 -5.11 9.79 5.89
CA MET A 13 -6.26 8.98 5.47
C MET A 13 -5.88 7.94 4.41
N LEU A 14 -4.89 8.26 3.56
CA LEU A 14 -4.33 7.32 2.58
C LEU A 14 -3.66 6.12 3.25
N ASP A 15 -2.97 6.31 4.37
CA ASP A 15 -2.34 5.21 5.12
C ASP A 15 -3.42 4.29 5.73
N THR A 16 -4.55 4.85 6.18
CA THR A 16 -5.71 4.07 6.63
C THR A 16 -6.31 3.24 5.50
N ILE A 17 -6.54 3.83 4.33
CA ILE A 17 -7.09 3.11 3.15
C ILE A 17 -6.15 1.98 2.74
N ASN A 18 -4.85 2.23 2.68
CA ASN A 18 -3.84 1.22 2.35
C ASN A 18 -3.84 0.07 3.37
N THR A 19 -4.02 0.37 4.65
CA THR A 19 -4.09 -0.63 5.74
C THR A 19 -5.36 -1.46 5.64
N CYS A 20 -6.52 -0.83 5.39
CA CYS A 20 -7.78 -1.56 5.18
C CYS A 20 -7.70 -2.48 3.95
N LEU A 21 -7.07 -2.02 2.87
CA LEU A 21 -6.85 -2.85 1.67
C LEU A 21 -6.00 -4.08 2.00
N LEU A 22 -4.91 -3.90 2.76
CA LEU A 22 -4.05 -5.00 3.19
C LEU A 22 -4.83 -6.04 4.02
N ILE A 23 -5.63 -5.59 4.98
CA ILE A 23 -6.46 -6.46 5.83
C ILE A 23 -7.46 -7.25 4.97
N ALA A 24 -8.14 -6.59 4.04
CA ALA A 24 -9.10 -7.25 3.15
C ALA A 24 -8.45 -8.38 2.32
N VAL A 25 -7.23 -8.15 1.83
CA VAL A 25 -6.47 -9.17 1.09
C VAL A 25 -6.08 -10.33 2.00
N CYS A 26 -5.60 -10.07 3.22
CA CYS A 26 -5.28 -11.11 4.19
C CYS A 26 -6.50 -11.99 4.51
N LEU A 27 -7.69 -11.39 4.67
CA LEU A 27 -8.93 -12.13 4.90
C LEU A 27 -9.30 -13.04 3.71
N PHE A 28 -9.13 -12.55 2.48
CA PHE A 28 -9.34 -13.36 1.27
C PHE A 28 -8.32 -14.48 1.12
N VAL A 29 -7.07 -14.26 1.53
CA VAL A 29 -6.03 -15.32 1.54
C VAL A 29 -6.40 -16.45 2.51
N ILE A 30 -7.07 -16.14 3.62
CA ILE A 30 -7.52 -17.16 4.58
C ILE A 30 -8.70 -17.98 4.01
N ASP A 31 -9.56 -17.38 3.18
CA ASP A 31 -10.72 -18.06 2.56
C ASP A 31 -10.41 -18.75 1.20
N PHE A 32 -9.12 -18.94 0.87
CA PHE A 32 -8.67 -19.44 -0.44
C PHE A 32 -9.29 -20.78 -0.85
N GLN A 33 -9.56 -21.64 0.13
CA GLN A 33 -10.13 -22.98 -0.06
C GLN A 33 -11.58 -22.95 -0.54
N LYS A 34 -12.35 -21.91 -0.20
CA LYS A 34 -13.77 -21.80 -0.56
C LYS A 34 -13.99 -21.16 -1.92
N ASN A 35 -13.17 -20.16 -2.28
CA ASN A 35 -13.33 -19.42 -3.54
C ASN A 35 -11.96 -19.06 -4.13
N ALA A 36 -11.26 -20.06 -4.66
CA ALA A 36 -9.92 -19.91 -5.22
C ALA A 36 -9.83 -18.87 -6.35
N THR A 37 -10.83 -18.83 -7.25
CA THR A 37 -10.87 -17.87 -8.37
C THR A 37 -10.91 -16.42 -7.90
N LEU A 38 -11.81 -16.10 -6.96
CA LEU A 38 -11.92 -14.75 -6.39
C LEU A 38 -10.64 -14.37 -5.64
N SER A 39 -10.05 -15.31 -4.92
CA SER A 39 -8.85 -15.05 -4.13
C SER A 39 -7.62 -14.76 -5.02
N TRP A 40 -7.46 -15.48 -6.13
CA TRP A 40 -6.44 -15.17 -7.14
C TRP A 40 -6.63 -13.80 -7.81
N VAL A 41 -7.87 -13.43 -8.11
CA VAL A 41 -8.20 -12.09 -8.65
C VAL A 41 -7.84 -11.00 -7.63
N THR A 42 -8.19 -11.20 -6.36
CA THR A 42 -7.88 -10.26 -5.27
C THR A 42 -6.36 -10.09 -5.08
N ILE A 43 -5.60 -11.18 -5.09
CA ILE A 43 -4.12 -11.13 -5.00
C ILE A 43 -3.53 -10.36 -6.18
N THR A 44 -4.01 -10.62 -7.40
CA THR A 44 -3.49 -9.97 -8.62
C THR A 44 -3.78 -8.47 -8.60
N ALA A 45 -5.02 -8.09 -8.26
CA ALA A 45 -5.42 -6.69 -8.10
C ALA A 45 -4.60 -5.98 -7.02
N PHE A 46 -4.34 -6.66 -5.89
CA PHE A 46 -3.48 -6.13 -4.83
C PHE A 46 -2.04 -5.94 -5.29
N GLY A 47 -1.48 -6.88 -6.05
CA GLY A 47 -0.14 -6.76 -6.63
C GLY A 47 0.00 -5.52 -7.52
N ILE A 48 -0.97 -5.31 -8.43
CA ILE A 48 -1.03 -4.11 -9.28
C ILE A 48 -1.10 -2.85 -8.42
N TRP A 49 -1.97 -2.85 -7.40
CA TRP A 49 -2.11 -1.72 -6.49
C TRP A 49 -0.81 -1.40 -5.74
N VAL A 50 -0.10 -2.39 -5.19
CA VAL A 50 1.20 -2.19 -4.53
C VAL A 50 2.20 -1.51 -5.48
N VAL A 51 2.28 -1.99 -6.74
CA VAL A 51 3.15 -1.39 -7.76
C VAL A 51 2.78 0.07 -7.99
N THR A 52 1.49 0.41 -8.11
CA THR A 52 1.06 1.81 -8.30
C THR A 52 1.38 2.71 -7.11
N VAL A 53 1.25 2.20 -5.87
CA VAL A 53 1.60 2.95 -4.65
C VAL A 53 3.10 3.23 -4.61
N ILE A 54 3.94 2.24 -4.91
CA ILE A 54 5.39 2.39 -4.97
C ILE A 54 5.79 3.39 -6.07
N ALA A 55 5.25 3.22 -7.28
CA ALA A 55 5.53 4.11 -8.41
C ALA A 55 5.15 5.57 -8.09
N ARG A 56 3.97 5.80 -7.48
CA ARG A 56 3.54 7.13 -7.03
C ARG A 56 4.48 7.69 -5.98
N ASN A 57 4.92 6.88 -5.02
CA ASN A 57 5.86 7.32 -3.98
C ASN A 57 7.23 7.73 -4.56
N ILE A 58 7.75 6.98 -5.54
CA ILE A 58 8.97 7.32 -6.27
C ILE A 58 8.78 8.62 -7.06
N TYR A 59 7.67 8.75 -7.79
CA TYR A 59 7.36 9.95 -8.57
C TYR A 59 7.30 11.22 -7.71
N LEU A 60 6.59 11.17 -6.57
CA LEU A 60 6.51 12.28 -5.62
C LEU A 60 7.88 12.61 -5.01
N SER A 61 8.69 11.59 -4.73
CA SER A 61 10.05 11.79 -4.21
C SER A 61 10.96 12.49 -5.24
N ASN A 62 10.85 12.12 -6.52
CA ASN A 62 11.58 12.77 -7.60
C ASN A 62 11.13 14.22 -7.84
N LEU A 63 9.83 14.50 -7.73
CA LEU A 63 9.31 15.87 -7.82
C LEU A 63 9.79 16.75 -6.66
N ARG A 64 9.88 16.23 -5.43
CA ARG A 64 10.36 16.98 -4.27
C ARG A 64 11.87 17.29 -4.34
N ASN A 65 12.63 16.45 -5.03
CA ASN A 65 14.09 16.62 -5.18
C ASN A 65 14.48 17.50 -6.38
N LYS A 66 13.54 17.87 -7.25
CA LYS A 66 13.70 18.89 -8.28
C LYS A 66 13.27 20.25 -7.76
#